data_AF-A0A9W9G6N5-F1
#
_entry.id   AF-A0A9W9G6N5-F1
#
_cell.length_a   1.000
_cell.length_b   1.000
_cell.length_c   1.000
_cell.angle_alpha   90.00
_cell.angle_beta   90.00
_cell.angle_gamma   90.00
#
_symmetry.space_group_name_H-M   'P 1'
#
loop_
_entity.id
_entity.type
_entity.pdbx_description
1 polymer ?
#
loop_
_entity_poly.entity_id
_entity_poly.type
_entity_poly.pdbx_seq_one_letter_code
_entity_poly.pdbx_strand_id
1 'polypeptide(L)'
;MKFTNVILAASAASMACAYPKGRDVIPNKRSISKRASSGFTWMGVSESGAEFGESNIPGTLGTDYVWPKTAKIQVLREAGMNIFRVPFLMERLVTDSLTGSLDSTYLADLKSTVKFITDSGAHAVLDPHNYGRYNGNVISSTDNFKAWWKTVATEFADNEKVIFDTNNEYHDMDQTLVLNLNQAAIDGIRAAGAKTQYIFVEGNAYSGAWSWTDNNDNLKGLTDPQDKIVYEMHQYLDSDSSGTSETCVSSTIGKERLTSATKWLKDNNKKGFIGEVAGGVNSDCEAAVKGMLSYMSDNSDVWMGAEWWSAGPWWGTYMYSMEPTDGKAYETYLPILKEYFVSSSGSTSASSTASASAAASTTSSSSSTSTTSTSTVEATSTPNTQVQVSSPAAESSRSPESTGAASVAPIATPSSIPVDVPTAAPTSFVSVPSPIHSPTSSLAGTSTPSASGGAVARYYQCGGRNWTGAITCASGLTCIVQNEFYHQCL
;
A
#
# COMPACT_ATOMS: atom_id res chain seq x y z
N MET A 1 48.28 -10.90 76.68
CA MET A 1 48.21 -12.34 76.30
C MET A 1 47.82 -12.41 74.82
N LYS A 2 48.47 -13.31 74.04
CA LYS A 2 48.04 -13.93 72.76
C LYS A 2 47.26 -13.06 71.73
N PHE A 3 47.91 -12.69 70.60
CA PHE A 3 47.67 -13.23 69.22
C PHE A 3 46.31 -12.81 68.60
N THR A 4 46.13 -12.35 67.35
CA THR A 4 46.96 -12.18 66.13
C THR A 4 46.26 -11.09 65.26
N ASN A 5 46.71 -10.56 64.10
CA ASN A 5 47.82 -10.85 63.19
C ASN A 5 48.32 -9.57 62.46
N VAL A 6 49.17 -9.71 61.44
CA VAL A 6 49.79 -8.63 60.64
C VAL A 6 49.01 -8.29 59.36
N ILE A 7 48.90 -6.99 59.02
CA ILE A 7 48.79 -6.50 57.63
C ILE A 7 49.82 -5.38 57.44
N LEU A 8 50.67 -5.48 56.40
CA LEU A 8 51.59 -4.40 56.00
C LEU A 8 50.80 -3.27 55.33
N ALA A 9 51.07 -2.02 55.74
CA ALA A 9 50.78 -0.83 54.95
C ALA A 9 52.08 -0.06 54.73
N ALA A 10 52.45 0.14 53.46
CA ALA A 10 53.74 0.72 53.08
C ALA A 10 53.76 2.25 53.25
N SER A 11 54.97 2.77 53.50
CA SER A 11 55.28 4.18 53.72
C SER A 11 55.11 5.05 52.46
N ALA A 12 54.71 6.30 52.67
CA ALA A 12 54.48 7.30 51.62
C ALA A 12 55.71 8.14 51.28
N ALA A 13 55.81 8.56 50.00
CA ALA A 13 56.31 9.85 49.50
C ALA A 13 56.36 9.82 47.96
N SER A 14 56.19 10.89 47.16
CA SER A 14 55.55 12.21 47.33
C SER A 14 55.58 12.88 45.95
N MET A 15 54.46 13.41 45.42
CA MET A 15 54.44 14.69 44.69
C MET A 15 53.02 15.14 44.33
N ALA A 16 52.83 16.45 44.21
CA ALA A 16 51.54 17.11 44.26
C ALA A 16 50.99 17.51 42.88
N CYS A 17 49.66 17.58 42.78
CA CYS A 17 48.97 18.51 41.89
C CYS A 17 47.93 19.28 42.71
N ALA A 18 47.94 20.60 42.61
CA ALA A 18 47.07 21.49 43.38
C ALA A 18 45.63 21.50 42.83
N TYR A 19 44.67 21.71 43.74
CA TYR A 19 43.25 21.85 43.43
C TYR A 19 42.84 23.32 43.48
N PRO A 20 42.14 23.84 42.46
CA PRO A 20 41.23 24.96 42.65
C PRO A 20 39.78 24.56 42.38
N LYS A 21 38.86 25.08 43.20
CA LYS A 21 37.40 24.93 43.06
C LYS A 21 36.90 25.76 41.88
N GLY A 22 35.89 25.26 41.17
CA GLY A 22 35.14 26.02 40.17
C GLY A 22 34.42 25.11 39.17
N ARG A 23 33.20 24.67 39.50
CA ARG A 23 32.32 23.97 38.53
C ARG A 23 31.50 25.00 37.77
N ASP A 24 32.11 25.64 36.78
CA ASP A 24 31.36 26.23 35.68
C ASP A 24 31.11 25.13 34.64
N VAL A 25 29.85 24.70 34.55
CA VAL A 25 29.41 23.72 33.56
C VAL A 25 29.34 24.44 32.22
N ILE A 26 30.44 24.43 31.47
CA ILE A 26 30.40 24.72 30.03
C ILE A 26 29.49 23.64 29.41
N PRO A 27 28.34 24.00 28.81
CA PRO A 27 27.54 23.03 28.10
C PRO A 27 28.36 22.54 26.91
N ASN A 28 28.82 21.29 26.99
CA ASN A 28 29.55 20.68 25.91
C ASN A 28 28.69 20.78 24.65
N LYS A 29 29.18 21.48 23.62
CA LYS A 29 28.52 21.50 22.31
C LYS A 29 28.50 20.05 21.85
N ARG A 30 27.35 19.37 22.00
CA ARG A 30 27.04 18.18 21.22
C ARG A 30 27.30 18.60 19.78
N SER A 31 28.35 18.06 19.18
CA SER A 31 28.49 18.09 17.74
C SER A 31 27.18 17.52 17.22
N ILE A 32 26.38 18.35 16.54
CA ILE A 32 25.28 17.85 15.75
C ILE A 32 25.95 16.95 14.72
N SER A 33 25.92 15.64 15.00
CA SER A 33 26.35 14.64 14.04
C SER A 33 25.59 14.99 12.77
N LYS A 34 26.32 15.25 11.70
CA LYS A 34 25.74 15.48 10.37
C LYS A 34 24.91 14.23 10.11
N ARG A 35 23.58 14.36 10.25
CA ARG A 35 22.66 13.21 10.23
C ARG A 35 22.99 12.44 8.97
N ALA A 36 23.35 11.15 9.11
CA ALA A 36 23.53 10.32 7.94
C ALA A 36 22.24 10.42 7.13
N SER A 37 22.34 10.69 5.84
CA SER A 37 21.19 10.58 4.94
C SER A 37 20.60 9.19 5.14
N SER A 38 19.27 9.09 5.30
CA SER A 38 18.58 7.82 5.55
C SER A 38 18.82 6.73 4.51
N GLY A 39 19.42 7.09 3.37
CA GLY A 39 19.71 6.18 2.26
C GLY A 39 18.49 5.89 1.39
N PHE A 40 17.30 6.21 1.89
CA PHE A 40 16.05 6.11 1.15
C PHE A 40 16.01 7.08 -0.03
N THR A 41 15.37 6.61 -1.10
CA THR A 41 14.93 7.41 -2.25
C THR A 41 13.59 8.08 -1.96
N TRP A 42 12.73 7.42 -1.18
CA TRP A 42 11.37 7.83 -0.93
C TRP A 42 10.95 7.67 0.54
N MET A 43 10.14 8.59 1.05
CA MET A 43 9.39 8.47 2.31
C MET A 43 8.06 9.23 2.16
N GLY A 44 6.94 8.60 2.49
CA GLY A 44 5.62 9.17 2.20
C GLY A 44 4.48 8.61 3.03
N VAL A 45 3.28 8.68 2.44
CA VAL A 45 2.02 8.22 3.01
C VAL A 45 1.04 7.89 1.88
N SER A 46 0.21 6.87 2.06
CA SER A 46 -0.93 6.61 1.18
C SER A 46 -1.99 7.70 1.37
N GLU A 47 -2.67 8.09 0.30
CA GLU A 47 -3.69 9.12 0.24
C GLU A 47 -5.02 8.47 -0.18
N SER A 48 -5.68 7.86 0.80
CA SER A 48 -6.90 7.07 0.62
C SER A 48 -8.15 7.91 0.44
N GLY A 49 -9.16 7.31 -0.17
CA GLY A 49 -10.54 7.75 -0.25
C GLY A 49 -11.25 7.36 -1.55
N ALA A 50 -10.53 7.20 -2.66
CA ALA A 50 -11.12 6.92 -3.98
C ALA A 50 -11.41 5.42 -4.19
N GLU A 51 -10.81 4.57 -3.37
CA GLU A 51 -11.08 3.14 -3.20
C GLU A 51 -12.32 2.87 -2.31
N PHE A 52 -12.64 3.76 -1.37
CA PHE A 52 -13.68 3.54 -0.33
C PHE A 52 -15.06 3.12 -0.89
N GLY A 53 -15.85 2.42 -0.07
CA GLY A 53 -17.22 2.04 -0.45
C GLY A 53 -17.27 0.98 -1.55
N GLU A 54 -16.37 0.00 -1.51
CA GLU A 54 -16.19 -1.07 -2.50
C GLU A 54 -17.46 -1.87 -2.85
N SER A 55 -18.45 -1.93 -1.94
CA SER A 55 -19.75 -2.56 -2.22
C SER A 55 -20.62 -1.79 -3.22
N ASN A 56 -20.29 -0.51 -3.48
CA ASN A 56 -21.09 0.43 -4.25
C ASN A 56 -20.29 0.85 -5.49
N ILE A 57 -20.47 0.08 -6.58
CA ILE A 57 -19.79 0.24 -7.86
C ILE A 57 -20.81 0.68 -8.94
N PRO A 58 -20.54 1.75 -9.72
CA PRO A 58 -19.39 2.65 -9.61
C PRO A 58 -19.44 3.54 -8.36
N GLY A 59 -20.61 3.66 -7.72
CA GLY A 59 -20.81 4.54 -6.56
C GLY A 59 -20.84 6.02 -6.93
N THR A 60 -20.94 6.87 -5.91
CA THR A 60 -21.14 8.32 -6.03
C THR A 60 -20.06 9.08 -5.26
N LEU A 61 -19.33 9.95 -5.96
CA LEU A 61 -18.36 10.87 -5.35
C LEU A 61 -19.05 11.73 -4.27
N GLY A 62 -18.47 11.78 -3.07
CA GLY A 62 -19.02 12.52 -1.93
C GLY A 62 -20.05 11.74 -1.10
N THR A 63 -20.42 10.52 -1.51
CA THR A 63 -21.23 9.58 -0.71
C THR A 63 -20.48 8.28 -0.43
N ASP A 64 -20.00 7.60 -1.48
CA ASP A 64 -19.39 6.27 -1.40
C ASP A 64 -17.86 6.35 -1.35
N TYR A 65 -17.28 7.31 -2.08
CA TYR A 65 -15.84 7.56 -2.17
C TYR A 65 -15.53 9.06 -2.26
N VAL A 66 -14.27 9.44 -2.08
CA VAL A 66 -13.79 10.83 -2.09
C VAL A 66 -12.34 10.91 -2.59
N TRP A 67 -11.98 11.95 -3.33
CA TRP A 67 -10.58 12.16 -3.72
C TRP A 67 -9.77 12.82 -2.61
N PRO A 68 -8.46 12.50 -2.49
CA PRO A 68 -7.56 13.15 -1.53
C PRO A 68 -7.56 14.67 -1.61
N LYS A 69 -7.42 15.33 -0.47
CA LYS A 69 -7.40 16.80 -0.40
C LYS A 69 -5.99 17.29 -0.72
N THR A 70 -5.80 17.90 -1.89
CA THR A 70 -4.53 18.51 -2.31
C THR A 70 -3.94 19.48 -1.27
N ALA A 71 -4.79 20.24 -0.57
CA ALA A 71 -4.35 21.12 0.53
C ALA A 71 -3.76 20.37 1.75
N LYS A 72 -4.03 19.07 1.91
CA LYS A 72 -3.53 18.20 2.98
C LYS A 72 -2.25 17.47 2.53
N ILE A 73 -2.24 16.96 1.30
CA ILE A 73 -1.02 16.53 0.59
C ILE A 73 0.06 17.63 0.66
N GLN A 74 -0.32 18.90 0.45
CA GLN A 74 0.61 20.04 0.54
C GLN A 74 1.29 20.17 1.91
N VAL A 75 0.56 19.97 3.02
CA VAL A 75 1.13 20.02 4.37
C VAL A 75 2.14 18.89 4.59
N LEU A 76 1.86 17.70 4.05
CA LEU A 76 2.74 16.53 4.11
C LEU A 76 3.99 16.73 3.22
N ARG A 77 3.85 17.35 2.04
CA ARG A 77 4.96 17.81 1.20
C ARG A 77 5.86 18.81 1.91
N GLU A 78 5.28 19.84 2.52
CA GLU A 78 6.01 20.87 3.28
C GLU A 78 6.70 20.29 4.52
N ALA A 79 6.12 19.24 5.12
CA ALA A 79 6.76 18.49 6.19
C ALA A 79 7.99 17.68 5.73
N GLY A 80 8.02 17.25 4.46
CA GLY A 80 9.18 16.65 3.79
C GLY A 80 8.96 15.32 3.08
N MET A 81 7.72 14.78 3.05
CA MET A 81 7.38 13.57 2.29
C MET A 81 7.56 13.79 0.77
N ASN A 82 8.00 12.78 0.01
CA ASN A 82 8.35 12.91 -1.41
C ASN A 82 7.81 11.80 -2.34
N ILE A 83 6.91 10.96 -1.82
CA ILE A 83 6.10 9.97 -2.54
C ILE A 83 4.71 9.95 -1.88
N PHE A 84 3.67 9.67 -2.66
CA PHE A 84 2.29 9.50 -2.20
C PHE A 84 1.61 8.40 -3.03
N ARG A 85 1.19 7.31 -2.40
CA ARG A 85 0.39 6.25 -3.02
C ARG A 85 -1.08 6.64 -3.04
N VAL A 86 -1.75 6.48 -4.19
CA VAL A 86 -3.14 6.91 -4.40
C VAL A 86 -3.98 5.69 -4.76
N PRO A 87 -4.62 5.02 -3.77
CA PRO A 87 -5.57 3.94 -3.99
C PRO A 87 -6.77 4.38 -4.82
N PHE A 88 -7.16 3.57 -5.80
CA PHE A 88 -8.37 3.73 -6.61
C PHE A 88 -8.92 2.37 -7.07
N LEU A 89 -10.23 2.27 -7.38
CA LEU A 89 -10.79 1.00 -7.88
C LEU A 89 -10.70 0.88 -9.41
N MET A 90 -10.23 -0.27 -9.88
CA MET A 90 -10.24 -0.64 -11.30
C MET A 90 -11.65 -0.56 -11.90
N GLU A 91 -12.68 -0.96 -11.16
CA GLU A 91 -14.10 -0.97 -11.56
C GLU A 91 -14.73 0.43 -11.65
N ARG A 92 -14.14 1.42 -10.99
CA ARG A 92 -14.55 2.83 -11.13
C ARG A 92 -13.84 3.50 -12.30
N LEU A 93 -12.57 3.13 -12.53
CA LEU A 93 -11.80 3.61 -13.65
C LEU A 93 -12.24 2.97 -14.98
N VAL A 94 -12.68 1.71 -14.97
CA VAL A 94 -13.25 1.00 -16.11
C VAL A 94 -14.45 0.19 -15.62
N THR A 95 -15.67 0.52 -16.03
CA THR A 95 -16.90 -0.06 -15.44
C THR A 95 -17.25 -1.43 -16.00
N ASP A 96 -17.15 -1.60 -17.31
CA ASP A 96 -17.87 -2.69 -18.00
C ASP A 96 -17.07 -3.99 -18.05
N SER A 97 -15.76 -3.90 -18.28
CA SER A 97 -14.83 -5.04 -18.37
C SER A 97 -13.39 -4.52 -18.33
N LEU A 98 -12.41 -5.35 -17.97
CA LEU A 98 -10.98 -4.98 -17.94
C LEU A 98 -10.43 -4.38 -19.27
N THR A 99 -11.08 -4.61 -20.40
CA THR A 99 -10.68 -4.06 -21.70
C THR A 99 -11.64 -2.98 -22.21
N GLY A 100 -12.48 -2.42 -21.33
CA GLY A 100 -13.40 -1.32 -21.63
C GLY A 100 -12.70 0.03 -21.75
N SER A 101 -13.51 1.07 -22.01
CA SER A 101 -13.04 2.45 -22.00
C SER A 101 -12.88 2.97 -20.57
N LEU A 102 -11.93 3.88 -20.36
CA LEU A 102 -11.77 4.57 -19.08
C LEU A 102 -12.99 5.49 -18.83
N ASP A 103 -13.53 5.51 -17.61
CA ASP A 103 -14.50 6.53 -17.21
C ASP A 103 -13.81 7.90 -17.18
N SER A 104 -14.28 8.82 -18.03
CA SER A 104 -13.64 10.12 -18.21
C SER A 104 -13.71 11.03 -16.99
N THR A 105 -14.66 10.81 -16.06
CA THR A 105 -14.84 11.63 -14.86
C THR A 105 -13.87 11.17 -13.78
N TYR A 106 -13.89 9.87 -13.46
CA TYR A 106 -13.02 9.25 -12.47
C TYR A 106 -11.55 9.36 -12.89
N LEU A 107 -11.24 9.19 -14.19
CA LEU A 107 -9.91 9.44 -14.74
C LEU A 107 -9.48 10.91 -14.59
N ALA A 108 -10.38 11.88 -14.82
CA ALA A 108 -10.04 13.30 -14.71
C ALA A 108 -9.64 13.69 -13.27
N ASP A 109 -10.37 13.16 -12.28
CA ASP A 109 -10.06 13.39 -10.86
C ASP A 109 -8.77 12.66 -10.41
N LEU A 110 -8.54 11.43 -10.86
CA LEU A 110 -7.27 10.72 -10.66
C LEU A 110 -6.10 11.53 -11.22
N LYS A 111 -6.21 11.98 -12.48
CA LYS A 111 -5.21 12.81 -13.14
C LYS A 111 -5.01 14.15 -12.43
N SER A 112 -6.05 14.75 -11.87
CA SER A 112 -5.96 15.98 -11.05
C SER A 112 -5.11 15.77 -9.79
N THR A 113 -5.39 14.69 -9.04
CA THR A 113 -4.67 14.31 -7.81
C THR A 113 -3.20 13.99 -8.11
N VAL A 114 -2.96 13.11 -9.09
CA VAL A 114 -1.61 12.73 -9.56
C VAL A 114 -0.83 13.95 -10.07
N LYS A 115 -1.46 14.84 -10.83
CA LYS A 115 -0.81 16.06 -11.32
C LYS A 115 -0.42 16.98 -10.15
N PHE A 116 -1.27 17.16 -9.15
CA PHE A 116 -0.94 17.99 -7.99
C PHE A 116 0.30 17.44 -7.24
N ILE A 117 0.33 16.13 -6.97
CA ILE A 117 1.47 15.47 -6.31
C ILE A 117 2.75 15.66 -7.13
N THR A 118 2.69 15.40 -8.44
CA THR A 118 3.86 15.43 -9.33
C THR A 118 4.35 16.84 -9.66
N ASP A 119 3.47 17.84 -9.77
CA ASP A 119 3.82 19.27 -9.87
C ASP A 119 4.60 19.76 -8.63
N SER A 120 4.36 19.16 -7.45
CA SER A 120 5.12 19.45 -6.22
C SER A 120 6.54 18.86 -6.18
N GLY A 121 6.93 18.11 -7.23
CA GLY A 121 8.21 17.40 -7.37
C GLY A 121 8.29 16.03 -6.67
N ALA A 122 7.23 15.63 -5.95
CA ALA A 122 7.09 14.29 -5.39
C ALA A 122 6.69 13.27 -6.46
N HIS A 123 6.72 11.99 -6.10
CA HIS A 123 6.21 10.90 -6.94
C HIS A 123 4.77 10.56 -6.53
N ALA A 124 3.96 10.13 -7.48
CA ALA A 124 2.62 9.60 -7.24
C ALA A 124 2.60 8.13 -7.63
N VAL A 125 2.29 7.23 -6.69
CA VAL A 125 2.06 5.81 -7.00
C VAL A 125 0.58 5.66 -7.36
N LEU A 126 0.31 5.09 -8.53
CA LEU A 126 -1.02 4.74 -8.99
C LEU A 126 -1.29 3.31 -8.54
N ASP A 127 -2.12 3.16 -7.51
CA ASP A 127 -2.51 1.88 -6.90
C ASP A 127 -3.95 1.51 -7.32
N PRO A 128 -4.12 0.52 -8.22
CA PRO A 128 -5.40 -0.15 -8.40
C PRO A 128 -5.62 -1.09 -7.21
N HIS A 129 -6.41 -0.62 -6.25
CA HIS A 129 -6.55 -1.16 -4.90
C HIS A 129 -7.50 -2.36 -4.86
N ASN A 130 -7.09 -3.44 -5.52
CA ASN A 130 -8.01 -4.43 -6.08
C ASN A 130 -7.74 -5.88 -5.70
N TYR A 131 -6.72 -6.19 -4.89
CA TYR A 131 -6.51 -7.53 -4.31
C TYR A 131 -6.35 -8.64 -5.36
N GLY A 132 -5.82 -8.33 -6.54
CA GLY A 132 -5.75 -9.24 -7.69
C GLY A 132 -7.11 -9.61 -8.30
N ARG A 133 -8.17 -8.85 -8.00
CA ARG A 133 -9.57 -9.14 -8.32
C ARG A 133 -10.22 -7.97 -9.07
N TYR A 134 -11.18 -8.31 -9.93
CA TYR A 134 -12.02 -7.35 -10.63
C TYR A 134 -13.47 -7.83 -10.62
N ASN A 135 -14.41 -6.97 -10.22
CA ASN A 135 -15.78 -7.34 -9.86
C ASN A 135 -15.83 -8.54 -8.89
N GLY A 136 -14.95 -8.53 -7.88
CA GLY A 136 -14.81 -9.60 -6.87
C GLY A 136 -14.24 -10.93 -7.37
N ASN A 137 -13.92 -11.06 -8.67
CA ASN A 137 -13.39 -12.28 -9.26
C ASN A 137 -11.88 -12.18 -9.48
N VAL A 138 -11.12 -13.24 -9.22
CA VAL A 138 -9.68 -13.32 -9.51
C VAL A 138 -9.40 -12.99 -10.98
N ILE A 139 -8.49 -12.05 -11.23
CA ILE A 139 -8.07 -11.64 -12.57
C ILE A 139 -7.26 -12.80 -13.17
N SER A 140 -7.91 -13.64 -13.96
CA SER A 140 -7.31 -14.85 -14.55
C SER A 140 -6.75 -14.65 -15.97
N SER A 141 -7.11 -13.57 -16.65
CA SER A 141 -6.63 -13.24 -18.00
C SER A 141 -5.49 -12.22 -17.95
N THR A 142 -4.27 -12.71 -18.14
CA THR A 142 -3.06 -11.88 -18.27
C THR A 142 -3.13 -10.94 -19.47
N ASP A 143 -3.74 -11.36 -20.58
CA ASP A 143 -3.90 -10.53 -21.78
C ASP A 143 -4.85 -9.35 -21.52
N ASN A 144 -5.95 -9.58 -20.80
CA ASN A 144 -6.86 -8.49 -20.42
C ASN A 144 -6.21 -7.54 -19.41
N PHE A 145 -5.45 -8.06 -18.45
CA PHE A 145 -4.73 -7.24 -17.47
C PHE A 145 -3.61 -6.40 -18.12
N LYS A 146 -2.87 -6.99 -19.07
CA LYS A 146 -1.90 -6.30 -19.92
C LYS A 146 -2.55 -5.19 -20.77
N ALA A 147 -3.73 -5.46 -21.32
CA ALA A 147 -4.50 -4.47 -22.08
C ALA A 147 -5.00 -3.32 -21.18
N TRP A 148 -5.55 -3.63 -20.00
CA TRP A 148 -5.93 -2.64 -18.98
C TRP A 148 -4.74 -1.74 -18.63
N TRP A 149 -3.60 -2.34 -18.27
CA TRP A 149 -2.37 -1.62 -17.92
C TRP A 149 -1.83 -0.76 -19.06
N LYS A 150 -1.90 -1.23 -20.30
CA LYS A 150 -1.52 -0.42 -21.46
C LYS A 150 -2.44 0.80 -21.63
N THR A 151 -3.75 0.63 -21.45
CA THR A 151 -4.72 1.72 -21.55
C THR A 151 -4.48 2.76 -20.45
N VAL A 152 -4.35 2.34 -19.19
CA VAL A 152 -4.09 3.26 -18.07
C VAL A 152 -2.74 3.95 -18.20
N ALA A 153 -1.65 3.22 -18.45
CA ALA A 153 -0.32 3.81 -18.54
C ALA A 153 -0.17 4.81 -19.70
N THR A 154 -0.98 4.71 -20.76
CA THR A 154 -1.00 5.69 -21.86
C THR A 154 -1.36 7.09 -21.36
N GLU A 155 -2.24 7.21 -20.36
CA GLU A 155 -2.70 8.50 -19.81
C GLU A 155 -1.64 9.22 -18.96
N PHE A 156 -0.56 8.52 -18.60
CA PHE A 156 0.49 8.97 -17.67
C PHE A 156 1.91 8.81 -18.23
N ALA A 157 2.09 8.33 -19.46
CA ALA A 157 3.37 7.90 -20.02
C ALA A 157 4.46 8.99 -20.06
N ASP A 158 4.07 10.26 -20.21
CA ASP A 158 4.99 11.41 -20.23
C ASP A 158 5.32 11.98 -18.83
N ASN A 159 4.67 11.48 -17.77
CA ASN A 159 4.92 11.95 -16.40
C ASN A 159 5.97 11.05 -15.72
N GLU A 160 7.23 11.49 -15.71
CA GLU A 160 8.36 10.76 -15.09
C GLU A 160 8.25 10.61 -13.57
N LYS A 161 7.31 11.33 -12.92
CA LYS A 161 7.04 11.27 -11.49
C LYS A 161 5.90 10.33 -11.12
N VAL A 162 5.24 9.73 -12.10
CA VAL A 162 4.34 8.60 -11.86
C VAL A 162 5.14 7.34 -11.56
N ILE A 163 4.65 6.55 -10.62
CA ILE A 163 5.03 5.17 -10.36
C ILE A 163 3.76 4.34 -10.55
N PHE A 164 3.88 3.18 -11.18
CA PHE A 164 2.75 2.26 -11.36
C PHE A 164 2.89 1.11 -10.37
N ASP A 165 2.00 0.99 -9.41
CA ASP A 165 1.82 -0.24 -8.62
C ASP A 165 0.92 -1.18 -9.43
N THR A 166 1.36 -2.42 -9.60
CA THR A 166 0.63 -3.43 -10.39
C THR A 166 -0.78 -3.73 -9.88
N ASN A 167 -0.98 -3.85 -8.57
CA ASN A 167 -2.24 -4.13 -7.88
C ASN A 167 -1.98 -4.32 -6.39
N ASN A 168 -2.76 -3.64 -5.53
CA ASN A 168 -2.72 -3.88 -4.10
C ASN A 168 -2.87 -5.36 -3.74
N GLU A 169 -1.98 -5.89 -2.91
CA GLU A 169 -2.14 -7.08 -2.09
C GLU A 169 -2.82 -8.28 -2.78
N TYR A 170 -2.15 -8.90 -3.75
CA TYR A 170 -2.57 -10.21 -4.23
C TYR A 170 -2.70 -11.20 -3.05
N HIS A 171 -3.81 -11.95 -2.97
CA HIS A 171 -4.02 -12.93 -1.90
C HIS A 171 -4.93 -14.09 -2.33
N ASP A 172 -4.77 -15.27 -1.72
CA ASP A 172 -5.56 -16.49 -1.99
C ASP A 172 -5.65 -16.85 -3.48
N MET A 173 -4.55 -16.63 -4.21
CA MET A 173 -4.42 -16.84 -5.65
C MET A 173 -3.30 -17.84 -5.97
N ASP A 174 -3.34 -18.42 -7.18
CA ASP A 174 -2.24 -19.24 -7.67
C ASP A 174 -0.96 -18.39 -7.84
N GLN A 175 0.16 -18.88 -7.31
CA GLN A 175 1.42 -18.13 -7.29
C GLN A 175 2.05 -17.94 -8.68
N THR A 176 1.75 -18.81 -9.64
CA THR A 176 2.18 -18.64 -11.03
C THR A 176 1.34 -17.58 -11.72
N LEU A 177 0.04 -17.51 -11.42
CA LEU A 177 -0.84 -16.43 -11.89
C LEU A 177 -0.38 -15.06 -11.36
N VAL A 178 -0.05 -14.92 -10.07
CA VAL A 178 0.45 -13.65 -9.50
C VAL A 178 1.73 -13.17 -10.21
N LEU A 179 2.68 -14.08 -10.46
CA LEU A 179 3.88 -13.79 -11.28
C LEU A 179 3.49 -13.31 -12.70
N ASN A 180 2.58 -14.02 -13.36
CA ASN A 180 2.19 -13.71 -14.73
C ASN A 180 1.39 -12.39 -14.84
N LEU A 181 0.59 -12.03 -13.83
CA LEU A 181 -0.13 -10.76 -13.78
C LEU A 181 0.83 -9.58 -13.60
N ASN A 182 1.81 -9.70 -12.69
CA ASN A 182 2.87 -8.71 -12.54
C ASN A 182 3.66 -8.51 -13.86
N GLN A 183 4.06 -9.60 -14.54
CA GLN A 183 4.74 -9.48 -15.84
C GLN A 183 3.82 -8.89 -16.93
N ALA A 184 2.53 -9.24 -16.93
CA ALA A 184 1.55 -8.67 -17.85
C ALA A 184 1.35 -7.16 -17.65
N ALA A 185 1.35 -6.69 -16.40
CA ALA A 185 1.33 -5.27 -16.05
C ALA A 185 2.58 -4.55 -16.58
N ILE A 186 3.78 -5.06 -16.26
CA ILE A 186 5.06 -4.51 -16.76
C ILE A 186 5.04 -4.39 -18.28
N ASP A 187 4.71 -5.49 -18.96
CA ASP A 187 4.60 -5.53 -20.42
C ASP A 187 3.61 -4.48 -20.97
N GLY A 188 2.45 -4.34 -20.34
CA GLY A 188 1.41 -3.38 -20.73
C GLY A 188 1.87 -1.93 -20.59
N ILE A 189 2.41 -1.59 -19.42
CA ILE A 189 2.97 -0.28 -19.09
C ILE A 189 4.08 0.10 -20.09
N ARG A 190 5.06 -0.79 -20.32
CA ARG A 190 6.16 -0.51 -21.25
C ARG A 190 5.68 -0.45 -22.71
N ALA A 191 4.65 -1.22 -23.08
CA ALA A 191 4.01 -1.16 -24.41
C ALA A 191 3.14 0.10 -24.63
N ALA A 192 2.78 0.85 -23.58
CA ALA A 192 2.15 2.16 -23.67
C ALA A 192 3.16 3.29 -23.99
N GLY A 193 4.46 3.03 -23.85
CA GLY A 193 5.52 4.03 -24.02
C GLY A 193 6.06 4.61 -22.70
N ALA A 194 5.45 4.26 -21.56
CA ALA A 194 5.86 4.67 -20.22
C ALA A 194 7.18 3.98 -19.81
N LYS A 195 8.32 4.62 -20.15
CA LYS A 195 9.68 4.04 -20.05
C LYS A 195 10.53 4.60 -18.90
N THR A 196 10.15 5.76 -18.36
CA THR A 196 10.93 6.48 -17.34
C THR A 196 10.49 6.09 -15.92
N GLN A 197 9.22 5.74 -15.76
CA GLN A 197 8.56 5.42 -14.50
C GLN A 197 9.08 4.12 -13.87
N TYR A 198 9.11 4.09 -12.54
CA TYR A 198 9.23 2.84 -11.78
C TYR A 198 7.93 2.04 -11.87
N ILE A 199 8.06 0.72 -11.72
CA ILE A 199 6.93 -0.19 -11.55
C ILE A 199 7.13 -0.90 -10.23
N PHE A 200 6.18 -0.69 -9.33
CA PHE A 200 6.10 -1.39 -8.06
C PHE A 200 5.33 -2.68 -8.30
N VAL A 201 5.93 -3.82 -7.91
CA VAL A 201 5.39 -5.16 -8.12
C VAL A 201 5.04 -5.77 -6.79
N GLU A 202 3.81 -6.26 -6.67
CA GLU A 202 3.26 -6.81 -5.44
C GLU A 202 3.15 -8.34 -5.48
N GLY A 203 3.28 -8.94 -4.30
CA GLY A 203 3.25 -10.38 -4.10
C GLY A 203 1.93 -10.90 -3.57
N ASN A 204 1.82 -12.23 -3.59
CA ASN A 204 0.74 -12.97 -2.96
C ASN A 204 0.86 -12.92 -1.43
N ALA A 205 -0.16 -13.43 -0.73
CA ALA A 205 -0.28 -13.35 0.73
C ALA A 205 -0.16 -11.90 1.25
N TYR A 206 -0.93 -10.99 0.62
CA TYR A 206 -1.02 -9.57 0.97
C TYR A 206 0.33 -8.84 0.87
N SER A 207 1.16 -9.25 -0.11
CA SER A 207 2.53 -8.78 -0.29
C SER A 207 3.40 -8.72 0.99
N GLY A 208 3.08 -9.53 1.99
CA GLY A 208 3.61 -9.35 3.36
C GLY A 208 5.12 -9.58 3.46
N ALA A 209 5.89 -8.60 3.94
CA ALA A 209 7.35 -8.72 4.06
C ALA A 209 7.76 -9.89 5.00
N TRP A 210 7.00 -10.11 6.07
CA TRP A 210 7.19 -11.21 7.04
C TRP A 210 7.06 -12.62 6.45
N SER A 211 6.25 -12.78 5.40
CA SER A 211 5.93 -14.06 4.76
C SER A 211 6.48 -14.16 3.32
N TRP A 212 7.20 -13.12 2.87
CA TRP A 212 7.65 -12.97 1.47
C TRP A 212 8.42 -14.18 0.94
N THR A 213 9.38 -14.70 1.70
CA THR A 213 10.23 -15.81 1.26
C THR A 213 9.50 -17.13 1.08
N ASP A 214 8.37 -17.28 1.76
CA ASP A 214 7.62 -18.53 1.80
C ASP A 214 6.58 -18.60 0.66
N ASN A 215 6.16 -17.43 0.16
CA ASN A 215 5.10 -17.29 -0.85
C ASN A 215 5.64 -16.76 -2.21
N ASN A 216 6.55 -15.79 -2.20
CA ASN A 216 6.83 -14.91 -3.34
C ASN A 216 8.21 -15.11 -3.99
N ASP A 217 8.92 -16.19 -3.69
CA ASP A 217 10.27 -16.44 -4.23
C ASP A 217 10.32 -16.48 -5.77
N ASN A 218 9.24 -16.89 -6.44
CA ASN A 218 9.19 -16.91 -7.91
C ASN A 218 9.22 -15.51 -8.55
N LEU A 219 8.84 -14.44 -7.83
CA LEU A 219 8.77 -13.07 -8.35
C LEU A 219 10.15 -12.49 -8.69
N LYS A 220 11.26 -13.11 -8.24
CA LYS A 220 12.61 -12.78 -8.75
C LYS A 220 12.76 -12.95 -10.26
N GLY A 221 11.90 -13.77 -10.88
CA GLY A 221 11.85 -14.02 -12.32
C GLY A 221 11.18 -12.91 -13.14
N LEU A 222 10.58 -11.89 -12.52
CA LEU A 222 10.05 -10.72 -13.21
C LEU A 222 11.16 -9.95 -13.95
N THR A 223 10.82 -9.43 -15.14
CA THR A 223 11.74 -8.70 -16.02
C THR A 223 11.11 -7.40 -16.55
N ASP A 224 11.91 -6.33 -16.56
CA ASP A 224 11.54 -5.03 -17.13
C ASP A 224 12.67 -4.55 -18.05
N PRO A 225 12.41 -4.24 -19.33
CA PRO A 225 13.42 -3.72 -20.25
C PRO A 225 13.98 -2.35 -19.84
N GLN A 226 13.42 -1.68 -18.83
CA GLN A 226 13.90 -0.40 -18.30
C GLN A 226 14.65 -0.51 -16.96
N ASP A 227 14.73 -1.72 -16.38
CA ASP A 227 15.37 -2.03 -15.09
C ASP A 227 14.89 -1.15 -13.91
N LYS A 228 13.56 -0.98 -13.78
CA LYS A 228 12.91 -0.18 -12.72
C LYS A 228 11.81 -0.92 -11.96
N ILE A 229 11.98 -2.23 -11.80
CA ILE A 229 11.15 -3.03 -10.88
C ILE A 229 11.57 -2.74 -9.43
N VAL A 230 10.60 -2.45 -8.58
CA VAL A 230 10.77 -2.41 -7.12
C VAL A 230 9.73 -3.35 -6.52
N TYR A 231 10.14 -4.23 -5.61
CA TYR A 231 9.24 -5.16 -4.93
C TYR A 231 8.60 -4.44 -3.75
N GLU A 232 7.34 -4.04 -3.94
CA GLU A 232 6.52 -3.42 -2.91
C GLU A 232 6.00 -4.49 -1.97
N MET A 233 6.20 -4.30 -0.67
CA MET A 233 5.80 -5.24 0.37
C MET A 233 5.09 -4.49 1.49
N HIS A 234 4.10 -5.09 2.11
CA HIS A 234 3.38 -4.47 3.23
C HIS A 234 3.84 -5.05 4.56
N GLN A 235 3.82 -4.22 5.61
CA GLN A 235 4.13 -4.69 6.95
C GLN A 235 3.43 -3.93 8.09
N TYR A 236 2.37 -4.55 8.59
CA TYR A 236 1.78 -4.20 9.88
C TYR A 236 2.45 -4.95 11.05
N LEU A 237 2.20 -4.49 12.28
CA LEU A 237 2.99 -4.82 13.48
C LEU A 237 2.20 -5.55 14.57
N ASP A 238 0.89 -5.72 14.36
CA ASP A 238 -0.04 -6.48 15.19
C ASP A 238 0.09 -8.01 14.98
N SER A 239 -0.63 -8.81 15.77
CA SER A 239 -0.38 -10.26 15.93
C SER A 239 -0.40 -11.06 14.63
N ASP A 240 -1.32 -10.76 13.72
CA ASP A 240 -1.49 -11.41 12.42
C ASP A 240 -0.89 -10.62 11.25
N SER A 241 -0.37 -9.42 11.50
CA SER A 241 0.11 -8.47 10.48
C SER A 241 -1.01 -7.90 9.59
N SER A 242 -2.25 -7.85 10.06
CA SER A 242 -3.40 -7.31 9.31
C SER A 242 -3.56 -5.80 9.38
N GLY A 243 -2.91 -5.11 10.33
CA GLY A 243 -3.12 -3.68 10.52
C GLY A 243 -4.49 -3.33 11.10
N THR A 244 -5.14 -4.25 11.81
CA THR A 244 -6.47 -4.07 12.40
C THR A 244 -6.46 -3.78 13.90
N SER A 245 -5.29 -3.85 14.55
CA SER A 245 -5.15 -3.61 16.00
C SER A 245 -4.09 -2.57 16.35
N GLU A 246 -4.43 -1.62 17.25
CA GLU A 246 -3.48 -0.64 17.81
C GLU A 246 -2.31 -1.27 18.60
N THR A 247 -2.34 -2.58 18.87
CA THR A 247 -1.34 -3.28 19.68
C THR A 247 -0.30 -3.99 18.81
N CYS A 248 0.95 -3.54 18.89
CA CYS A 248 2.08 -4.23 18.27
C CYS A 248 2.56 -5.40 19.13
N VAL A 249 3.06 -6.48 18.50
CA VAL A 249 3.50 -7.70 19.20
C VAL A 249 4.64 -7.43 20.19
N SER A 250 5.57 -6.57 19.81
CA SER A 250 6.70 -6.13 20.63
C SER A 250 7.27 -4.82 20.09
N SER A 251 8.14 -4.16 20.86
CA SER A 251 8.93 -3.00 20.42
C SER A 251 10.03 -3.32 19.40
N THR A 252 10.16 -4.57 18.95
CA THR A 252 11.16 -5.03 17.95
C THR A 252 10.56 -5.70 16.72
N ILE A 253 9.26 -6.01 16.72
CA ILE A 253 8.60 -6.89 15.73
C ILE A 253 8.80 -6.45 14.27
N GLY A 254 8.79 -5.14 13.99
CA GLY A 254 8.94 -4.63 12.62
C GLY A 254 10.27 -5.01 11.98
N LYS A 255 11.39 -4.90 12.72
CA LYS A 255 12.70 -5.35 12.25
C LYS A 255 12.73 -6.87 12.03
N GLU A 256 12.15 -7.62 12.96
CA GLU A 256 12.15 -9.09 12.92
C GLU A 256 11.42 -9.58 11.66
N ARG A 257 10.24 -9.02 11.39
CA ARG A 257 9.44 -9.32 10.20
C ARG A 257 10.15 -8.97 8.88
N LEU A 258 10.86 -7.84 8.79
CA LEU A 258 11.59 -7.48 7.58
C LEU A 258 12.89 -8.27 7.34
N THR A 259 13.37 -9.06 8.31
CA THR A 259 14.71 -9.68 8.21
C THR A 259 14.81 -10.71 7.07
N SER A 260 13.77 -11.52 6.84
CA SER A 260 13.77 -12.53 5.77
C SER A 260 13.73 -11.87 4.37
N ALA A 261 12.77 -10.95 4.16
CA ALA A 261 12.65 -10.17 2.93
C ALA A 261 13.93 -9.38 2.59
N THR A 262 14.56 -8.74 3.59
CA THR A 262 15.82 -8.00 3.39
C THR A 262 16.93 -8.90 2.87
N LYS A 263 17.05 -10.11 3.42
CA LYS A 263 18.02 -11.10 2.92
C LYS A 263 17.68 -11.54 1.50
N TRP A 264 16.41 -11.81 1.21
CA TRP A 264 15.96 -12.22 -0.13
C TRP A 264 16.25 -11.15 -1.19
N LEU A 265 16.00 -9.88 -0.90
CA LEU A 265 16.33 -8.76 -1.80
C LEU A 265 17.84 -8.71 -2.10
N LYS A 266 18.69 -8.91 -1.08
CA LYS A 266 20.16 -8.92 -1.24
C LYS A 266 20.64 -10.12 -2.04
N ASP A 267 20.17 -11.32 -1.71
CA ASP A 267 20.57 -12.56 -2.39
C ASP A 267 20.20 -12.55 -3.89
N ASN A 268 19.08 -11.89 -4.25
CA ASN A 268 18.57 -11.84 -5.62
C ASN A 268 18.88 -10.51 -6.36
N ASN A 269 19.69 -9.63 -5.76
CA ASN A 269 20.03 -8.29 -6.28
C ASN A 269 18.79 -7.48 -6.71
N LYS A 270 17.79 -7.38 -5.83
CA LYS A 270 16.53 -6.67 -6.07
C LYS A 270 16.40 -5.45 -5.16
N LYS A 271 15.52 -4.51 -5.55
CA LYS A 271 15.14 -3.35 -4.76
C LYS A 271 13.76 -3.57 -4.15
N GLY A 272 13.60 -3.23 -2.87
CA GLY A 272 12.31 -3.33 -2.17
C GLY A 272 11.84 -1.98 -1.66
N PHE A 273 10.54 -1.89 -1.41
CA PHE A 273 9.87 -0.74 -0.82
C PHE A 273 8.80 -1.23 0.15
N ILE A 274 8.55 -0.51 1.24
CA ILE A 274 7.42 -0.80 2.13
C ILE A 274 6.25 0.10 1.73
N GLY A 275 5.30 -0.43 0.96
CA GLY A 275 4.12 0.31 0.48
C GLY A 275 3.20 0.76 1.61
N GLU A 276 3.03 -0.12 2.59
CA GLU A 276 2.18 0.13 3.74
C GLU A 276 2.86 -0.32 5.04
N VAL A 277 2.96 0.60 6.00
CA VAL A 277 3.22 0.32 7.40
C VAL A 277 2.38 1.23 8.29
N ALA A 278 1.93 0.69 9.42
CA ALA A 278 1.34 1.47 10.49
C ALA A 278 1.58 0.84 11.88
N GLY A 279 1.27 1.61 12.92
CA GLY A 279 1.29 1.19 14.31
C GLY A 279 0.42 2.11 15.17
N GLY A 280 -0.11 1.58 16.28
CA GLY A 280 -0.94 2.35 17.20
C GLY A 280 -0.14 3.38 17.99
N VAL A 281 -0.80 4.41 18.52
CA VAL A 281 -0.16 5.45 19.34
C VAL A 281 0.13 4.90 20.75
N ASN A 282 1.27 4.21 20.88
CA ASN A 282 1.82 3.70 22.13
C ASN A 282 3.32 3.42 21.99
N SER A 283 4.02 3.36 23.13
CA SER A 283 5.49 3.26 23.18
C SER A 283 6.07 2.03 22.49
N ASP A 284 5.37 0.88 22.50
CA ASP A 284 5.87 -0.33 21.85
C ASP A 284 5.76 -0.22 20.33
N CYS A 285 4.63 0.25 19.81
CA CYS A 285 4.46 0.51 18.38
C CYS A 285 5.37 1.64 17.86
N GLU A 286 5.57 2.73 18.62
CA GLU A 286 6.50 3.80 18.27
C GLU A 286 7.94 3.26 18.15
N ALA A 287 8.38 2.44 19.12
CA ALA A 287 9.68 1.80 19.11
C ALA A 287 9.82 0.79 17.96
N ALA A 288 8.78 -0.01 17.68
CA ALA A 288 8.78 -1.00 16.61
C ALA A 288 8.90 -0.37 15.22
N VAL A 289 8.11 0.66 14.91
CA VAL A 289 8.21 1.43 13.66
C VAL A 289 9.59 2.09 13.54
N LYS A 290 10.08 2.74 14.60
CA LYS A 290 11.39 3.38 14.58
C LYS A 290 12.53 2.38 14.37
N GLY A 291 12.46 1.20 15.00
CA GLY A 291 13.43 0.12 14.84
C GLY A 291 13.38 -0.51 13.44
N MET A 292 12.20 -0.63 12.85
CA MET A 292 12.00 -1.10 11.47
C MET A 292 12.63 -0.14 10.46
N LEU A 293 12.30 1.15 10.53
CA LEU A 293 12.84 2.17 9.63
C LEU A 293 14.36 2.34 9.79
N SER A 294 14.89 2.22 11.02
CA SER A 294 16.35 2.21 11.26
C SER A 294 17.00 1.02 10.58
N TYR A 295 16.42 -0.18 10.70
CA TYR A 295 16.94 -1.38 10.06
C TYR A 295 16.88 -1.31 8.53
N MET A 296 15.80 -0.76 7.96
CA MET A 296 15.71 -0.47 6.53
C MET A 296 16.76 0.54 6.07
N SER A 297 16.99 1.60 6.85
CA SER A 297 17.98 2.64 6.57
C SER A 297 19.42 2.08 6.58
N ASP A 298 19.74 1.20 7.54
CA ASP A 298 21.00 0.43 7.57
C ASP A 298 21.15 -0.54 6.38
N ASN A 299 20.06 -0.83 5.66
CA ASN A 299 19.99 -1.72 4.50
C ASN A 299 19.44 -1.01 3.25
N SER A 300 19.71 0.29 3.11
CA SER A 300 19.26 1.10 1.97
C SER A 300 19.94 0.74 0.64
N ASP A 301 20.88 -0.21 0.66
CA ASP A 301 21.40 -0.88 -0.54
C ASP A 301 20.32 -1.70 -1.24
N VAL A 302 19.26 -2.12 -0.52
CA VAL A 302 18.08 -2.79 -1.11
C VAL A 302 16.76 -2.07 -0.82
N TRP A 303 16.58 -1.44 0.34
CA TRP A 303 15.35 -0.73 0.67
C TRP A 303 15.35 0.70 0.16
N MET A 304 14.42 1.02 -0.73
CA MET A 304 14.28 2.34 -1.35
C MET A 304 13.48 3.34 -0.50
N GLY A 305 12.70 2.87 0.49
CA GLY A 305 11.84 3.74 1.28
C GLY A 305 10.69 3.02 1.97
N ALA A 306 9.79 3.81 2.57
CA ALA A 306 8.52 3.36 3.12
C ALA A 306 7.41 4.42 2.98
N GLU A 307 6.16 3.96 2.89
CA GLU A 307 4.94 4.75 2.97
C GLU A 307 4.09 4.34 4.19
N TRP A 308 3.48 5.33 4.83
CA TRP A 308 2.60 5.11 5.98
C TRP A 308 1.16 4.90 5.53
N TRP A 309 0.46 3.91 6.10
CA TRP A 309 -0.97 3.72 5.91
C TRP A 309 -1.77 4.34 7.08
N SER A 310 -2.57 5.39 6.89
CA SER A 310 -2.85 6.15 5.67
C SER A 310 -3.27 7.59 6.02
N ALA A 311 -3.11 8.53 5.09
CA ALA A 311 -3.74 9.84 5.07
C ALA A 311 -5.00 9.79 4.18
N GLY A 312 -5.79 10.86 4.15
CA GLY A 312 -7.04 10.87 3.39
C GLY A 312 -8.21 11.50 4.15
N PRO A 313 -9.15 12.13 3.44
CA PRO A 313 -10.07 13.10 4.04
C PRO A 313 -11.25 12.51 4.82
N TRP A 314 -11.44 11.18 4.80
CA TRP A 314 -12.58 10.48 5.40
C TRP A 314 -12.21 9.46 6.49
N TRP A 315 -10.95 9.43 6.92
CA TRP A 315 -10.51 8.52 7.99
C TRP A 315 -11.14 8.78 9.36
N GLY A 316 -11.62 9.99 9.65
CA GLY A 316 -12.27 10.33 10.92
C GLY A 316 -11.39 9.99 12.12
N THR A 317 -11.85 9.09 12.99
CA THR A 317 -11.12 8.63 14.19
C THR A 317 -10.25 7.38 13.94
N TYR A 318 -9.95 7.03 12.69
CA TYR A 318 -9.13 5.86 12.35
C TYR A 318 -7.77 5.91 13.06
N MET A 319 -7.39 4.76 13.61
CA MET A 319 -6.25 4.63 14.53
C MET A 319 -4.90 5.02 13.95
N TYR A 320 -4.72 4.86 12.63
CA TYR A 320 -3.48 5.20 11.92
C TYR A 320 -3.59 6.45 11.05
N SER A 321 -4.64 7.24 11.19
CA SER A 321 -4.86 8.43 10.35
C SER A 321 -3.67 9.39 10.44
N MET A 322 -3.00 9.60 9.31
CA MET A 322 -1.92 10.57 9.09
C MET A 322 -2.44 11.87 8.45
N GLU A 323 -3.76 11.99 8.24
CA GLU A 323 -4.41 13.18 7.69
C GLU A 323 -4.11 14.42 8.57
N PRO A 324 -3.40 15.44 8.06
CA PRO A 324 -3.08 16.62 8.84
C PRO A 324 -4.35 17.40 9.21
N THR A 325 -4.44 18.11 10.34
CA THR A 325 -3.57 18.08 11.52
C THR A 325 -4.11 17.13 12.60
N ASP A 326 -5.25 16.49 12.33
CA ASP A 326 -6.15 15.98 13.36
C ASP A 326 -6.21 14.44 13.37
N GLY A 327 -5.54 13.78 12.42
CA GLY A 327 -5.39 12.34 12.37
C GLY A 327 -4.62 11.80 13.58
N LYS A 328 -5.12 10.70 14.16
CA LYS A 328 -4.60 10.15 15.43
C LYS A 328 -3.10 9.82 15.40
N ALA A 329 -2.58 9.36 14.25
CA ALA A 329 -1.15 9.07 14.10
C ALA A 329 -0.30 10.31 13.79
N TYR A 330 -0.88 11.37 13.21
CA TYR A 330 -0.15 12.51 12.64
C TYR A 330 0.84 13.16 13.61
N GLU A 331 0.39 13.59 14.80
CA GLU A 331 1.27 14.28 15.76
C GLU A 331 2.36 13.38 16.35
N THR A 332 2.09 12.07 16.49
CA THR A 332 3.01 11.10 17.11
C THR A 332 4.05 10.59 16.12
N TYR A 333 3.60 10.16 14.94
CA TYR A 333 4.45 9.48 13.97
C TYR A 333 5.14 10.41 12.99
N LEU A 334 4.59 11.58 12.65
CA LEU A 334 5.29 12.52 11.76
C LEU A 334 6.69 12.92 12.27
N PRO A 335 6.92 13.19 13.57
CA PRO A 335 8.28 13.39 14.10
C PRO A 335 9.23 12.19 13.93
N ILE A 336 8.71 10.96 14.02
CA ILE A 336 9.47 9.72 13.82
C ILE A 336 9.81 9.54 12.33
N LEU A 337 8.84 9.72 11.44
CA LEU A 337 9.03 9.62 9.98
C LEU A 337 9.99 10.71 9.47
N LYS A 338 9.93 11.93 10.03
CA LYS A 338 10.89 13.04 9.82
C LYS A 338 12.34 12.70 10.16
N GLU A 339 12.62 11.60 10.86
CA GLU A 339 13.98 11.13 11.03
C GLU A 339 14.59 10.56 9.75
N TYR A 340 13.74 10.08 8.83
CA TYR A 340 14.11 9.33 7.63
C TYR A 340 13.83 10.06 6.31
N PHE A 341 13.25 11.26 6.35
CA PHE A 341 12.97 12.06 5.15
C PHE A 341 14.22 12.37 4.35
N VAL A 342 14.07 12.32 3.02
CA VAL A 342 15.17 12.48 2.07
C VAL A 342 15.60 13.94 2.01
N SER A 343 16.78 14.23 2.56
CA SER A 343 17.32 15.59 2.57
C SER A 343 17.52 16.12 1.15
N SER A 344 16.99 17.31 0.86
CA SER A 344 17.10 18.04 -0.42
C SER A 344 18.50 18.57 -0.72
N SER A 345 19.48 17.66 -0.74
CA SER A 345 20.88 17.91 -1.12
C SER A 345 21.04 17.91 -2.63
N GLY A 346 20.47 18.93 -3.31
CA GLY A 346 20.32 18.93 -4.77
C GLY A 346 20.17 20.28 -5.47
N SER A 347 20.51 21.41 -4.83
CA SER A 347 20.66 22.69 -5.54
C SER A 347 22.00 23.37 -5.21
N THR A 348 23.10 22.72 -5.62
CA THR A 348 24.37 23.43 -5.82
C THR A 348 24.17 24.50 -6.89
N SER A 349 23.94 25.74 -6.44
CA SER A 349 23.93 26.91 -7.29
C SER A 349 25.27 27.01 -8.02
N ALA A 350 25.28 26.62 -9.29
CA ALA A 350 26.44 26.78 -10.15
C ALA A 350 26.65 28.27 -10.39
N SER A 351 27.57 28.87 -9.64
CA SER A 351 27.99 30.25 -9.84
C SER A 351 28.70 30.37 -11.19
N SER A 352 27.93 30.69 -12.24
CA SER A 352 28.45 30.91 -13.58
C SER A 352 29.04 32.31 -13.66
N THR A 353 30.36 32.38 -13.45
CA THR A 353 31.16 33.56 -13.78
C THR A 353 31.03 33.88 -15.27
N ALA A 354 30.14 34.79 -15.63
CA ALA A 354 29.93 35.18 -17.01
C ALA A 354 31.07 36.10 -17.48
N SER A 355 32.02 35.54 -18.22
CA SER A 355 33.03 36.32 -18.95
C SER A 355 32.35 37.17 -20.02
N ALA A 356 32.28 38.48 -19.80
CA ALA A 356 31.72 39.42 -20.75
C ALA A 356 32.67 39.61 -21.96
N SER A 357 32.20 39.28 -23.16
CA SER A 357 32.83 39.66 -24.42
C SER A 357 31.78 39.81 -25.53
N ALA A 358 31.23 41.01 -25.68
CA ALA A 358 30.55 41.44 -26.90
C ALA A 358 30.74 42.95 -27.07
N ALA A 359 31.10 43.36 -28.29
CA ALA A 359 31.44 44.75 -28.60
C ALA A 359 30.18 45.63 -28.75
N ALA A 360 30.37 46.94 -28.55
CA ALA A 360 29.31 47.93 -28.74
C ALA A 360 29.09 48.28 -30.22
N SER A 361 27.83 48.44 -30.61
CA SER A 361 27.44 49.21 -31.80
C SER A 361 26.08 49.90 -31.56
N THR A 362 26.10 51.21 -31.51
CA THR A 362 24.98 52.12 -31.23
C THR A 362 24.17 52.48 -32.48
N THR A 363 22.83 52.44 -32.40
CA THR A 363 21.84 53.45 -32.86
C THR A 363 20.45 52.82 -32.79
N SER A 364 19.30 53.47 -32.60
CA SER A 364 18.84 54.79 -32.10
C SER A 364 17.36 54.88 -32.52
N SER A 365 16.46 55.39 -31.66
CA SER A 365 15.09 55.86 -31.98
C SER A 365 14.06 54.84 -32.56
N SER A 366 12.75 54.90 -32.28
CA SER A 366 11.96 55.77 -31.39
C SER A 366 10.51 55.25 -31.22
N SER A 367 9.88 55.56 -30.08
CA SER A 367 8.43 55.78 -29.83
C SER A 367 7.37 55.21 -30.81
N SER A 368 6.28 54.59 -30.33
CA SER A 368 5.23 55.35 -29.61
C SER A 368 4.39 54.57 -28.59
N THR A 369 3.97 55.30 -27.55
CA THR A 369 3.02 54.92 -26.49
C THR A 369 1.65 55.56 -26.74
N SER A 370 0.54 54.98 -26.24
CA SER A 370 -0.60 55.64 -25.56
C SER A 370 -1.91 54.82 -25.68
N THR A 371 -2.34 54.09 -24.64
CA THR A 371 -3.38 54.43 -23.62
C THR A 371 -4.85 54.21 -24.06
N THR A 372 -5.60 53.30 -23.41
CA THR A 372 -6.56 53.54 -22.29
C THR A 372 -7.91 54.09 -22.82
N SER A 373 -9.10 53.54 -22.54
CA SER A 373 -9.72 53.54 -21.19
C SER A 373 -10.96 52.62 -21.04
N THR A 374 -10.99 51.94 -19.89
CA THR A 374 -12.13 51.53 -19.03
C THR A 374 -13.56 52.06 -19.27
N SER A 375 -14.56 51.18 -19.02
CA SER A 375 -15.84 51.48 -18.33
C SER A 375 -16.51 50.20 -17.79
N THR A 376 -17.07 50.26 -16.58
CA THR A 376 -17.94 49.25 -15.91
C THR A 376 -19.44 49.50 -16.27
N VAL A 377 -20.50 48.71 -16.01
CA VAL A 377 -21.04 48.10 -14.75
C VAL A 377 -22.21 47.09 -15.07
N GLU A 378 -22.22 45.90 -14.43
CA GLU A 378 -23.32 45.06 -13.82
C GLU A 378 -24.72 44.70 -14.46
N ALA A 379 -25.07 43.38 -14.36
CA ALA A 379 -26.37 42.62 -14.22
C ALA A 379 -27.67 42.96 -15.03
N THR A 380 -28.55 42.04 -15.49
CA THR A 380 -29.34 41.00 -14.74
C THR A 380 -30.26 40.14 -15.69
N SER A 381 -30.60 38.90 -15.29
CA SER A 381 -31.83 38.08 -15.62
C SER A 381 -32.20 37.52 -17.03
N THR A 382 -32.81 36.31 -16.98
CA THR A 382 -33.45 35.41 -18.00
C THR A 382 -34.85 35.89 -18.48
N PRO A 383 -35.66 35.24 -19.39
CA PRO A 383 -35.67 33.81 -19.82
C PRO A 383 -36.12 33.41 -21.28
N ASN A 384 -36.12 32.09 -21.52
CA ASN A 384 -36.97 31.26 -22.42
C ASN A 384 -36.98 31.41 -23.96
N THR A 385 -36.96 30.25 -24.64
CA THR A 385 -37.67 29.98 -25.90
C THR A 385 -38.10 28.50 -25.94
N GLN A 386 -39.33 28.22 -26.39
CA GLN A 386 -39.94 26.89 -26.49
C GLN A 386 -39.65 26.24 -27.87
N VAL A 387 -39.85 24.92 -27.99
CA VAL A 387 -40.79 24.27 -28.95
C VAL A 387 -40.98 22.78 -28.56
N GLN A 388 -42.22 22.28 -28.62
CA GLN A 388 -42.63 20.87 -28.46
C GLN A 388 -42.79 20.16 -29.82
N VAL A 389 -43.08 18.83 -29.77
CA VAL A 389 -43.91 17.97 -30.68
C VAL A 389 -43.11 16.74 -31.15
N SER A 390 -43.58 15.49 -31.26
CA SER A 390 -44.66 14.62 -30.73
C SER A 390 -44.45 13.25 -31.42
N SER A 391 -44.99 12.16 -30.87
CA SER A 391 -45.13 10.81 -31.48
C SER A 391 -46.60 10.62 -32.00
N PRO A 392 -47.13 9.47 -32.52
CA PRO A 392 -46.55 8.12 -32.77
C PRO A 392 -47.06 7.30 -34.02
N ALA A 393 -46.56 6.04 -34.15
CA ALA A 393 -47.23 4.76 -34.55
C ALA A 393 -47.66 4.32 -36.01
N ALA A 394 -47.29 3.05 -36.34
CA ALA A 394 -48.00 1.97 -37.12
C ALA A 394 -48.35 2.15 -38.64
N GLU A 395 -48.55 1.14 -39.54
CA GLU A 395 -48.42 -0.34 -39.56
C GLU A 395 -48.38 -0.93 -41.02
N SER A 396 -47.78 -2.13 -41.21
CA SER A 396 -48.07 -3.26 -42.15
C SER A 396 -48.43 -3.12 -43.68
N SER A 397 -47.76 -3.87 -44.59
CA SER A 397 -48.24 -5.22 -45.07
C SER A 397 -47.66 -5.80 -46.41
N ARG A 398 -47.68 -7.15 -46.50
CA ARG A 398 -47.76 -8.09 -47.69
C ARG A 398 -46.51 -8.64 -48.45
N SER A 399 -46.59 -9.94 -48.75
CA SER A 399 -45.67 -10.83 -49.51
C SER A 399 -46.19 -11.17 -50.94
N PRO A 400 -45.50 -12.04 -51.71
CA PRO A 400 -46.01 -13.42 -51.86
C PRO A 400 -44.97 -14.59 -52.01
N GLU A 401 -45.51 -15.81 -52.02
CA GLU A 401 -45.02 -17.20 -52.26
C GLU A 401 -44.33 -17.49 -53.64
N SER A 402 -43.80 -18.68 -54.01
CA SER A 402 -43.37 -19.98 -53.37
C SER A 402 -42.74 -20.91 -54.44
N THR A 403 -41.86 -21.86 -54.05
CA THR A 403 -41.50 -23.20 -54.63
C THR A 403 -40.08 -23.59 -54.16
N GLY A 404 -39.67 -24.82 -53.89
CA GLY A 404 -40.31 -26.15 -53.82
C GLY A 404 -39.37 -27.14 -53.07
N ALA A 405 -39.86 -28.31 -52.65
CA ALA A 405 -39.25 -29.11 -51.57
C ALA A 405 -38.22 -30.19 -51.96
N ALA A 406 -37.37 -30.59 -51.01
CA ALA A 406 -36.72 -31.92 -50.95
C ALA A 406 -36.31 -32.32 -49.50
N SER A 407 -36.22 -33.63 -49.25
CA SER A 407 -35.92 -34.29 -47.96
C SER A 407 -35.34 -35.69 -48.27
N VAL A 408 -34.76 -36.52 -47.39
CA VAL A 408 -34.88 -36.72 -45.92
C VAL A 408 -33.53 -37.21 -45.35
N ALA A 409 -33.36 -37.13 -44.01
CA ALA A 409 -32.69 -38.13 -43.13
C ALA A 409 -31.47 -37.68 -42.30
N PRO A 410 -31.56 -37.77 -40.96
CA PRO A 410 -30.45 -38.14 -40.08
C PRO A 410 -30.43 -39.67 -39.85
N ILE A 411 -29.24 -40.28 -39.93
CA ILE A 411 -29.04 -41.73 -39.72
C ILE A 411 -28.92 -42.06 -38.22
N ALA A 412 -29.29 -43.31 -37.89
CA ALA A 412 -29.59 -43.78 -36.55
C ALA A 412 -28.39 -43.98 -35.59
N THR A 413 -28.76 -44.10 -34.32
CA THR A 413 -28.00 -44.69 -33.21
C THR A 413 -27.49 -46.11 -33.48
N PRO A 414 -26.48 -46.54 -32.70
CA PRO A 414 -26.48 -47.89 -32.16
C PRO A 414 -26.43 -47.91 -30.62
N SER A 415 -27.22 -48.80 -30.02
CA SER A 415 -27.24 -49.03 -28.56
C SER A 415 -26.32 -50.18 -28.13
N SER A 416 -25.72 -50.01 -26.95
CA SER A 416 -25.46 -51.04 -25.92
C SER A 416 -24.87 -52.42 -26.31
N ILE A 417 -23.62 -52.66 -25.88
CA ILE A 417 -23.15 -53.93 -25.31
C ILE A 417 -22.31 -53.58 -24.04
N PRO A 418 -22.43 -54.32 -22.91
CA PRO A 418 -21.83 -53.92 -21.63
C PRO A 418 -20.38 -54.38 -21.46
N VAL A 419 -19.60 -53.63 -20.68
CA VAL A 419 -18.30 -54.06 -20.13
C VAL A 419 -18.20 -53.59 -18.67
N ASP A 420 -17.78 -54.48 -17.78
CA ASP A 420 -17.76 -54.27 -16.33
C ASP A 420 -16.86 -53.12 -15.87
N VAL A 421 -17.37 -52.34 -14.92
CA VAL A 421 -16.58 -51.40 -14.10
C VAL A 421 -16.39 -52.05 -12.71
N PRO A 422 -15.14 -52.31 -12.26
CA PRO A 422 -14.91 -52.82 -10.92
C PRO A 422 -15.12 -51.73 -9.87
N THR A 423 -16.21 -51.84 -9.10
CA THR A 423 -16.49 -51.01 -7.93
C THR A 423 -15.39 -51.17 -6.88
N ALA A 424 -14.54 -50.16 -6.72
CA ALA A 424 -13.62 -50.08 -5.58
C ALA A 424 -14.39 -49.59 -4.34
N ALA A 425 -14.42 -50.41 -3.29
CA ALA A 425 -15.09 -50.09 -2.03
C ALA A 425 -14.32 -49.02 -1.22
N PRO A 426 -15.00 -48.24 -0.35
CA PRO A 426 -14.33 -47.29 0.53
C PRO A 426 -13.52 -48.03 1.60
N THR A 427 -12.19 -47.91 1.55
CA THR A 427 -11.29 -48.43 2.58
C THR A 427 -11.17 -47.42 3.72
N SER A 428 -11.89 -47.67 4.80
CA SER A 428 -11.74 -46.96 6.08
C SER A 428 -10.43 -47.35 6.76
N PHE A 429 -9.42 -46.47 6.70
CA PHE A 429 -8.17 -46.65 7.43
C PHE A 429 -8.33 -46.33 8.93
N VAL A 430 -8.57 -47.38 9.70
CA VAL A 430 -8.45 -47.37 11.17
C VAL A 430 -6.99 -47.11 11.54
N SER A 431 -6.71 -46.00 12.23
CA SER A 431 -5.41 -45.78 12.87
C SER A 431 -5.45 -46.32 14.31
N VAL A 432 -4.59 -47.30 14.59
CA VAL A 432 -4.49 -47.97 15.90
C VAL A 432 -3.65 -47.12 16.87
N PRO A 433 -4.10 -46.86 18.11
CA PRO A 433 -3.28 -46.21 19.12
C PRO A 433 -2.31 -47.18 19.80
N SER A 434 -1.12 -46.71 20.19
CA SER A 434 -0.11 -47.47 20.96
C SER A 434 0.87 -46.50 21.64
N PRO A 435 1.47 -46.85 22.79
CA PRO A 435 0.74 -47.01 24.04
C PRO A 435 1.18 -45.99 25.11
N ILE A 436 0.30 -45.78 26.10
CA ILE A 436 0.47 -44.86 27.22
C ILE A 436 1.72 -45.21 28.05
N HIS A 437 2.57 -44.22 28.30
CA HIS A 437 3.49 -44.20 29.45
C HIS A 437 3.12 -43.04 30.37
N SER A 438 2.51 -43.38 31.51
CA SER A 438 2.28 -42.44 32.60
C SER A 438 3.49 -42.37 33.52
N PRO A 439 3.85 -41.17 34.01
CA PRO A 439 4.37 -41.01 35.36
C PRO A 439 3.32 -40.31 36.22
N THR A 440 2.76 -41.04 37.18
CA THR A 440 1.86 -40.49 38.20
C THR A 440 2.66 -39.63 39.17
N SER A 441 2.29 -38.35 39.36
CA SER A 441 2.60 -37.67 40.63
C SER A 441 1.62 -36.55 41.00
N SER A 442 1.12 -36.68 42.22
CA SER A 442 0.37 -35.78 43.12
C SER A 442 -0.09 -34.37 42.70
N LEU A 443 -1.32 -34.08 43.11
CA LEU A 443 -1.94 -32.75 43.19
C LEU A 443 -1.22 -31.77 44.12
N ALA A 444 -1.09 -30.52 43.68
CA ALA A 444 -1.20 -29.31 44.50
C ALA A 444 -1.82 -28.21 43.62
N GLY A 445 -2.96 -27.64 44.04
CA GLY A 445 -3.79 -26.81 43.16
C GLY A 445 -3.64 -25.30 43.36
N THR A 446 -3.96 -24.54 42.32
CA THR A 446 -4.28 -23.10 42.42
C THR A 446 -5.23 -22.66 41.30
N SER A 447 -6.37 -22.09 41.71
CA SER A 447 -7.24 -21.12 40.99
C SER A 447 -7.37 -21.19 39.46
N THR A 448 -8.51 -21.67 39.00
CA THR A 448 -9.11 -21.26 37.71
C THR A 448 -9.44 -19.76 37.69
N PRO A 449 -9.07 -18.99 36.64
CA PRO A 449 -9.65 -17.69 36.38
C PRO A 449 -11.08 -17.87 35.83
N SER A 450 -12.02 -17.05 36.31
CA SER A 450 -13.40 -17.07 35.84
C SER A 450 -13.52 -16.44 34.44
N ALA A 451 -14.19 -17.11 33.51
CA ALA A 451 -14.48 -16.56 32.19
C ALA A 451 -15.59 -15.49 32.30
N SER A 452 -15.21 -14.23 32.46
CA SER A 452 -16.13 -13.08 32.32
C SER A 452 -16.45 -12.85 30.84
N GLY A 453 -17.30 -13.72 30.28
CA GLY A 453 -17.73 -13.68 28.88
C GLY A 453 -18.60 -12.46 28.56
N GLY A 454 -17.96 -11.35 28.19
CA GLY A 454 -18.61 -10.28 27.43
C GLY A 454 -18.90 -10.74 25.99
N ALA A 455 -19.95 -10.20 25.39
CA ALA A 455 -20.27 -10.49 24.00
C ALA A 455 -19.27 -9.80 23.05
N VAL A 456 -18.77 -10.53 22.05
CA VAL A 456 -17.75 -10.08 21.11
C VAL A 456 -18.32 -8.98 20.18
N ALA A 457 -17.66 -7.84 20.11
CA ALA A 457 -18.10 -6.71 19.29
C ALA A 457 -17.97 -7.00 17.78
N ARG A 458 -18.66 -6.21 16.95
CA ARG A 458 -18.55 -6.28 15.48
C ARG A 458 -17.09 -6.16 15.05
N TYR A 459 -16.68 -7.02 14.12
CA TYR A 459 -15.33 -7.18 13.58
C TYR A 459 -14.29 -7.85 14.50
N TYR A 460 -14.63 -8.26 15.72
CA TYR A 460 -13.72 -8.98 16.62
C TYR A 460 -13.82 -10.50 16.49
N GLN A 461 -12.76 -11.20 16.90
CA GLN A 461 -12.66 -12.66 16.82
C GLN A 461 -13.62 -13.37 17.78
N CYS A 462 -14.38 -14.32 17.26
CA CYS A 462 -15.37 -15.14 17.98
C CYS A 462 -15.15 -16.65 17.80
N GLY A 463 -14.04 -17.05 17.18
CA GLY A 463 -13.73 -18.46 16.94
C GLY A 463 -12.49 -18.65 16.09
N GLY A 464 -12.24 -19.92 15.76
CA GLY A 464 -11.05 -20.38 15.05
C GLY A 464 -10.27 -21.42 15.85
N ARG A 465 -9.44 -22.19 15.16
CA ARG A 465 -8.59 -23.23 15.75
C ARG A 465 -7.62 -22.63 16.76
N ASN A 466 -7.63 -23.20 17.97
CA ASN A 466 -6.92 -22.72 19.17
C ASN A 466 -7.43 -21.41 19.80
N TRP A 467 -8.57 -20.85 19.36
CA TRP A 467 -9.18 -19.69 20.04
C TRP A 467 -9.68 -20.08 21.44
N THR A 468 -9.25 -19.34 22.47
CA THR A 468 -9.69 -19.52 23.87
C THR A 468 -10.49 -18.34 24.42
N GLY A 469 -10.83 -17.37 23.57
CA GLY A 469 -11.61 -16.18 23.95
C GLY A 469 -13.12 -16.41 23.91
N ALA A 470 -13.89 -15.33 23.98
CA ALA A 470 -15.35 -15.40 23.88
C ALA A 470 -15.79 -15.84 22.46
N ILE A 471 -16.88 -16.62 22.40
CA ILE A 471 -17.41 -17.20 21.15
C ILE A 471 -18.81 -16.69 20.75
N THR A 472 -19.36 -15.78 21.55
CA THR A 472 -20.73 -15.25 21.37
C THR A 472 -20.64 -13.78 20.98
N CYS A 473 -21.14 -13.45 19.80
CA CYS A 473 -21.18 -12.08 19.31
C CYS A 473 -22.21 -11.22 20.05
N ALA A 474 -22.03 -9.89 20.00
CA ALA A 474 -23.01 -8.94 20.47
C ALA A 474 -24.34 -9.07 19.70
N SER A 475 -25.44 -8.62 20.33
CA SER A 475 -26.79 -8.80 19.78
C SER A 475 -26.92 -8.23 18.37
N GLY A 476 -27.50 -9.02 17.45
CA GLY A 476 -27.65 -8.67 16.03
C GLY A 476 -26.47 -9.06 15.13
N LEU A 477 -25.44 -9.70 15.67
CA LEU A 477 -24.26 -10.15 14.91
C LEU A 477 -24.14 -11.69 14.90
N THR A 478 -23.54 -12.23 13.85
CA THR A 478 -23.27 -13.67 13.69
C THR A 478 -21.77 -13.92 13.67
N CYS A 479 -21.32 -15.03 14.29
CA CYS A 479 -19.93 -15.46 14.18
C CYS A 479 -19.70 -16.17 12.83
N ILE A 480 -19.09 -15.46 11.88
CA ILE A 480 -18.83 -15.96 10.52
C ILE A 480 -17.39 -16.49 10.43
N VAL A 481 -17.23 -17.70 9.90
CA VAL A 481 -15.91 -18.30 9.64
C VAL A 481 -15.24 -17.54 8.50
N GLN A 482 -14.05 -16.98 8.75
CA GLN A 482 -13.23 -16.38 7.69
C GLN A 482 -12.19 -17.39 7.20
N ASN A 483 -11.52 -18.08 8.12
CA ASN A 483 -10.62 -19.19 7.85
C ASN A 483 -10.57 -20.18 9.04
N GLU A 484 -9.79 -21.25 8.93
CA GLU A 484 -9.67 -22.29 9.98
C GLU A 484 -9.25 -21.73 11.35
N PHE A 485 -8.46 -20.65 11.38
CA PHE A 485 -7.88 -20.06 12.59
C PHE A 485 -8.62 -18.80 13.07
N TYR A 486 -9.55 -18.25 12.28
CA TYR A 486 -10.21 -16.98 12.56
C TYR A 486 -11.69 -16.97 12.13
N HIS A 487 -12.58 -16.78 13.09
CA HIS A 487 -14.00 -16.46 12.86
C HIS A 487 -14.30 -15.07 13.44
N GLN A 488 -15.15 -14.29 12.79
CA GLN A 488 -15.39 -12.87 13.10
C GLN A 488 -16.88 -12.55 13.30
N CYS A 489 -17.21 -11.63 14.20
CA CYS A 489 -18.59 -11.16 14.38
C CYS A 489 -18.99 -10.14 13.31
N LEU A 490 -19.98 -10.48 12.48
CA LEU A 490 -20.49 -9.67 11.36
C LEU A 490 -22.01 -9.50 11.36
#